data_AF-A0A160KVS6-F1
#
_entry.id   AF-A0A160KVS6-F1
#
_cell.length_a   1.000
_cell.length_b   1.000
_cell.length_c   1.000
_cell.angle_alpha   90.00
_cell.angle_beta   90.00
_cell.angle_gamma   90.00
#
_symmetry.space_group_name_H-M   'P 1'
#
loop_
_entity.id
_entity.type
_entity.pdbx_description
1 polymer ?
#
loop_
_entity_poly.entity_id
_entity_poly.type
_entity_poly.pdbx_seq_one_letter_code
_entity_poly.pdbx_strand_id
1 'polypeptide(L)'
;MVDARVLGDKFAPITSRMGFVRAPAATVALTYYEWDHDENSRDTITEVTGGISEAAPLMEPLEFGSPHKFLVVGTANPEWSAFVKNGAQGTDPSGSTKVLGQRLNTDSLYISCIPSCPPGDERARLGARQFVVHRPDPDPSAGLAKTIRVIELTQDSRWTFHTSGDPLPFEDVAAYTNRRIADRFTPEMLADYCAAYGLRPFDDDFFPGPSYVIEREQTISPLARVRPSETFAQAQARLGIVPRDDTPQRTDDERRQE
;
A
#
# COMPACT_ATOMS: atom_id res chain seq x y z
N MET A 1 14.77 -7.76 14.02
CA MET A 1 13.55 -6.93 13.99
C MET A 1 13.33 -6.60 12.53
N VAL A 2 12.18 -6.97 11.98
CA VAL A 2 11.89 -6.74 10.56
C VAL A 2 11.65 -5.25 10.35
N ASP A 3 12.33 -4.64 9.38
CA ASP A 3 12.00 -3.27 8.95
C ASP A 3 10.74 -3.34 8.09
N ALA A 4 9.57 -3.32 8.74
CA ALA A 4 8.28 -3.45 8.07
C ALA A 4 7.83 -2.15 7.37
N ARG A 5 8.77 -1.36 6.83
CA ARG A 5 8.52 -0.19 5.99
C ARG A 5 8.89 -0.55 4.57
N VAL A 6 7.90 -0.55 3.68
CA VAL A 6 8.12 -0.83 2.25
C VAL A 6 9.14 0.14 1.69
N LEU A 7 10.26 -0.38 1.17
CA LEU A 7 11.39 0.40 0.64
C LEU A 7 11.88 1.47 1.61
N GLY A 8 11.89 1.17 2.91
CA GLY A 8 12.32 2.10 3.95
C GLY A 8 11.57 3.43 3.94
N ASP A 9 10.28 3.45 3.57
CA ASP A 9 9.45 4.66 3.45
C ASP A 9 9.88 5.65 2.34
N LYS A 10 10.76 5.27 1.41
CA LYS A 10 11.21 6.12 0.28
C LYS A 10 10.07 6.76 -0.50
N PHE A 11 8.99 6.00 -0.74
CA PHE A 11 7.78 6.45 -1.43
C PHE A 11 6.57 6.53 -0.50
N ALA A 12 6.79 6.59 0.82
CA ALA A 12 5.70 6.92 1.73
C ALA A 12 5.24 8.38 1.46
N PRO A 13 3.93 8.68 1.56
CA PRO A 13 2.92 7.86 2.23
C PRO A 13 2.22 6.81 1.34
N ILE A 14 2.44 6.81 0.02
CA ILE A 14 1.64 5.95 -0.88
C ILE A 14 1.93 4.46 -0.70
N THR A 15 3.13 4.10 -0.23
CA THR A 15 3.54 2.72 0.07
C THR A 15 3.28 2.28 1.51
N SER A 16 2.87 3.18 2.41
CA SER A 16 2.59 2.79 3.80
C SER A 16 1.31 1.97 3.94
N ARG A 17 0.48 1.98 2.91
CA ARG A 17 -0.66 1.09 2.71
C ARG A 17 -0.71 0.70 1.24
N MET A 18 -0.80 -0.59 0.94
CA MET A 18 -0.76 -1.09 -0.44
C MET A 18 -1.82 -2.16 -0.65
N GLY A 19 -2.41 -2.18 -1.84
CA GLY A 19 -3.28 -3.27 -2.27
C GLY A 19 -2.51 -4.30 -3.10
N PHE A 20 -2.98 -5.55 -3.04
CA PHE A 20 -2.43 -6.69 -3.76
C PHE A 20 -3.57 -7.45 -4.41
N VAL A 21 -3.37 -7.88 -5.65
CA VAL A 21 -4.35 -8.67 -6.41
C VAL A 21 -3.61 -9.85 -7.02
N ARG A 22 -4.16 -11.07 -6.87
CA ARG A 22 -3.58 -12.28 -7.45
C ARG A 22 -3.89 -12.35 -8.95
N ALA A 23 -3.27 -11.47 -9.72
CA ALA A 23 -3.27 -11.43 -11.17
C ALA A 23 -2.03 -10.68 -11.70
N PRO A 24 -1.64 -10.90 -12.97
CA PRO A 24 -0.54 -10.15 -13.61
C PRO A 24 -0.80 -8.63 -13.68
N ALA A 25 0.28 -7.85 -13.62
CA ALA A 25 0.19 -6.39 -13.47
C ALA A 25 -0.54 -5.72 -14.63
N ALA A 26 -0.29 -6.16 -15.86
CA ALA A 26 -0.98 -5.67 -17.06
C ALA A 26 -2.49 -5.90 -16.98
N THR A 27 -2.91 -7.08 -16.51
CA THR A 27 -4.32 -7.45 -16.35
C THR A 27 -4.99 -6.58 -15.28
N VAL A 28 -4.32 -6.39 -14.13
CA VAL A 28 -4.83 -5.53 -13.06
C VAL A 28 -4.96 -4.08 -13.52
N ALA A 29 -3.96 -3.57 -14.24
CA ALA A 29 -3.95 -2.21 -14.78
C ALA A 29 -5.10 -1.98 -15.77
N LEU A 30 -5.28 -2.91 -16.72
CA LEU A 30 -6.36 -2.83 -17.70
C LEU A 30 -7.74 -2.93 -17.04
N THR A 31 -7.93 -3.85 -16.09
CA THR A 31 -9.22 -3.98 -15.38
C THR A 31 -9.53 -2.76 -14.50
N TYR A 32 -8.51 -2.15 -13.89
CA TYR A 32 -8.70 -0.89 -13.17
C TYR A 32 -9.13 0.23 -14.14
N TYR A 33 -8.43 0.36 -15.26
CA TYR A 33 -8.74 1.31 -16.31
C TYR A 33 -10.20 1.15 -16.77
N GLU A 34 -10.60 -0.04 -17.23
CA GLU A 34 -11.96 -0.30 -17.72
C GLU A 34 -13.07 -0.09 -16.68
N TRP A 35 -12.78 -0.29 -15.40
CA TRP A 35 -13.76 -0.05 -14.33
C TRP A 35 -14.04 1.43 -14.11
N ASP A 36 -12.98 2.23 -14.11
CA ASP A 36 -13.01 3.62 -13.66
C ASP A 36 -13.01 4.61 -14.84
N HIS A 37 -12.88 4.11 -16.07
CA HIS A 37 -12.88 4.88 -17.31
C HIS A 37 -14.28 5.36 -17.70
N ASP A 38 -14.34 6.63 -18.12
CA ASP A 38 -15.48 7.24 -18.80
C ASP A 38 -15.11 7.36 -20.29
N GLU A 39 -15.98 6.96 -21.22
CA GLU A 39 -15.70 7.04 -22.66
C GLU A 39 -15.36 8.46 -23.14
N ASN A 40 -15.72 9.49 -22.36
CA ASN A 40 -15.41 10.88 -22.64
C ASN A 40 -14.13 11.40 -21.94
N SER A 41 -13.47 10.60 -21.10
CA SER A 41 -12.24 10.99 -20.40
C SER A 41 -11.00 10.71 -21.25
N ARG A 42 -9.97 11.57 -21.11
CA ARG A 42 -8.65 11.36 -21.73
C ARG A 42 -7.72 10.53 -20.84
N ASP A 43 -8.25 9.47 -20.24
CA ASP A 43 -7.47 8.62 -19.34
C ASP A 43 -6.41 7.85 -20.13
N THR A 44 -5.22 7.71 -19.53
CA THR A 44 -4.10 7.02 -20.16
C THR A 44 -3.62 5.86 -19.31
N ILE A 45 -3.08 4.84 -19.98
CA ILE A 45 -2.31 3.76 -19.37
C ILE A 45 -0.91 3.77 -19.98
N THR A 46 0.10 3.92 -19.14
CA THR A 46 1.50 3.97 -19.55
C THR A 46 2.26 2.84 -18.90
N GLU A 47 2.87 1.98 -19.71
CA GLU A 47 3.85 1.00 -19.21
C GLU A 47 5.17 1.71 -18.90
N VAL A 48 5.73 1.40 -17.74
CA VAL A 48 7.00 1.92 -17.26
C VAL A 48 7.97 0.75 -17.13
N THR A 49 9.11 0.86 -17.82
CA THR A 49 10.18 -0.11 -17.69
C THR A 49 10.73 -0.10 -16.27
N GLY A 50 10.69 -1.26 -15.61
CA GLY A 50 11.18 -1.44 -14.25
C GLY A 50 10.08 -1.53 -13.20
N GLY A 51 10.51 -1.46 -11.96
CA GLY A 51 9.70 -1.72 -10.79
C GLY A 51 9.12 -0.45 -10.18
N ILE A 52 8.77 -0.58 -8.91
CA ILE A 52 8.20 0.55 -8.15
C ILE A 52 9.20 1.70 -7.98
N SER A 53 10.51 1.43 -7.95
CA SER A 53 11.55 2.45 -7.81
C SER A 53 11.57 3.41 -9.00
N GLU A 54 11.35 2.90 -10.21
CA GLU A 54 11.29 3.68 -11.44
C GLU A 54 9.92 4.34 -11.63
N ALA A 55 8.83 3.66 -11.24
CA ALA A 55 7.48 4.12 -11.51
C ALA A 55 6.88 5.03 -10.43
N ALA A 56 7.24 4.86 -9.15
CA ALA A 56 6.69 5.67 -8.06
C ALA A 56 6.95 7.18 -8.18
N PRO A 57 8.10 7.67 -8.68
CA PRO A 57 8.31 9.11 -8.93
C PRO A 57 7.25 9.75 -9.84
N LEU A 58 6.68 8.98 -10.78
CA LEU A 58 5.63 9.45 -11.69
C LEU A 58 4.29 9.69 -10.99
N MET A 59 4.15 9.24 -9.73
CA MET A 59 2.98 9.46 -8.90
C MET A 59 2.93 10.89 -8.35
N GLU A 60 4.00 11.68 -8.48
CA GLU A 60 3.91 13.11 -8.19
C GLU A 60 3.10 13.87 -9.27
N PRO A 61 2.40 14.94 -8.88
CA PRO A 61 2.20 15.37 -7.50
C PRO A 61 1.15 14.52 -6.77
N LEU A 62 1.27 14.44 -5.44
CA LEU A 62 0.33 13.77 -4.54
C LEU A 62 -0.86 14.68 -4.23
N GLU A 63 -2.07 14.13 -4.29
CA GLU A 63 -3.30 14.89 -4.26
C GLU A 63 -4.08 14.74 -2.94
N PHE A 64 -4.69 15.83 -2.52
CA PHE A 64 -5.72 15.80 -1.47
C PHE A 64 -7.10 15.61 -2.10
N GLY A 65 -7.91 14.72 -1.53
CA GLY A 65 -9.25 14.44 -2.05
C GLY A 65 -9.26 13.20 -2.93
N SER A 66 -9.41 13.37 -4.25
CA SER A 66 -9.56 12.27 -5.20
C SER A 66 -8.25 12.01 -5.96
N PRO A 67 -7.46 10.97 -5.60
CA PRO A 67 -6.27 10.59 -6.36
C PRO A 67 -6.65 10.24 -7.80
N HIS A 68 -5.90 10.73 -8.77
CA HIS A 68 -6.15 10.52 -10.20
C HIS A 68 -5.12 9.62 -10.86
N LYS A 69 -4.02 9.30 -10.15
CA LYS A 69 -3.02 8.31 -10.60
C LYS A 69 -3.16 7.01 -9.83
N PHE A 70 -3.08 5.91 -10.55
CA PHE A 70 -3.08 4.55 -10.01
C PHE A 70 -1.87 3.80 -10.59
N LEU A 71 -0.95 3.40 -9.73
CA LEU A 71 0.24 2.63 -10.12
C LEU A 71 0.00 1.16 -9.78
N VAL A 72 0.20 0.29 -10.77
CA VAL A 72 0.30 -1.16 -10.59
C VAL A 72 1.73 -1.60 -10.84
N VAL A 73 2.27 -2.47 -9.99
CA VAL A 73 3.62 -3.02 -10.12
C VAL A 73 3.58 -4.55 -9.99
N GLY A 74 4.24 -5.24 -10.92
CA GLY A 74 4.48 -6.67 -10.83
C GLY A 74 5.39 -7.00 -9.66
N THR A 75 5.06 -8.06 -8.92
CA THR A 75 5.89 -8.51 -7.79
C THR A 75 6.83 -9.64 -8.20
N ALA A 76 7.82 -9.96 -7.35
CA ALA A 76 8.69 -11.11 -7.54
C ALA A 76 7.93 -12.45 -7.52
N ASN A 77 6.70 -12.45 -6.99
CA ASN A 77 5.74 -13.53 -7.22
C ASN A 77 4.86 -13.18 -8.43
N PRO A 78 5.03 -13.84 -9.59
CA PRO A 78 4.34 -13.44 -10.83
C PRO A 78 2.81 -13.64 -10.78
N GLU A 79 2.30 -14.39 -9.80
CA GLU A 79 0.85 -14.51 -9.58
C GLU A 79 0.24 -13.25 -8.95
N TRP A 80 1.06 -12.37 -8.37
CA TRP A 80 0.62 -11.20 -7.62
C TRP A 80 1.16 -9.90 -8.20
N SER A 81 0.30 -8.89 -8.16
CA SER A 81 0.65 -7.50 -8.43
C SER A 81 0.25 -6.64 -7.24
N ALA A 82 1.03 -5.59 -7.00
CA ALA A 82 0.72 -4.59 -5.99
C ALA A 82 0.22 -3.30 -6.66
N PHE A 83 -0.53 -2.48 -5.92
CA PHE A 83 -0.95 -1.18 -6.42
C PHE A 83 -1.00 -0.10 -5.33
N VAL A 84 -0.85 1.15 -5.77
CA VAL A 84 -0.90 2.38 -4.96
C VAL A 84 -1.59 3.51 -5.71
N LYS A 85 -2.06 4.52 -4.96
CA LYS A 85 -2.69 5.74 -5.51
C LYS A 85 -1.89 6.97 -5.10
N ASN A 86 -1.94 8.05 -5.89
CA ASN A 86 -1.22 9.28 -5.56
C ASN A 86 -1.89 10.15 -4.47
N GLY A 87 -2.42 9.54 -3.41
CA GLY A 87 -3.03 10.29 -2.31
C GLY A 87 -1.96 10.93 -1.41
N ALA A 88 -2.08 12.21 -1.11
CA ALA A 88 -1.21 12.93 -0.17
C ALA A 88 -1.33 12.41 1.28
N GLN A 89 -2.40 11.66 1.61
CA GLN A 89 -2.56 10.96 2.89
C GLN A 89 -2.15 9.47 2.81
N GLY A 90 -1.64 9.04 1.65
CA GLY A 90 -1.39 7.64 1.33
C GLY A 90 -2.51 7.00 0.50
N THR A 91 -2.31 5.73 0.18
CA THR A 91 -3.26 4.94 -0.62
C THR A 91 -4.42 4.47 0.25
N ASP A 92 -5.66 4.60 -0.25
CA ASP A 92 -6.80 3.79 0.20
C ASP A 92 -7.08 2.65 -0.79
N PRO A 93 -6.63 1.41 -0.46
CA PRO A 93 -6.82 0.24 -1.31
C PRO A 93 -8.12 -0.52 -1.05
N SER A 94 -8.93 -0.15 -0.03
CA SER A 94 -10.08 -0.97 0.41
C SER A 94 -11.12 -1.18 -0.69
N GLY A 95 -11.50 -0.11 -1.39
CA GLY A 95 -12.44 -0.21 -2.52
C GLY A 95 -11.83 -0.94 -3.72
N SER A 96 -10.62 -0.57 -4.11
CA SER A 96 -9.96 -1.11 -5.31
C SER A 96 -9.64 -2.60 -5.18
N THR A 97 -9.19 -3.08 -4.01
CA THR A 97 -8.97 -4.52 -3.79
C THR A 97 -10.25 -5.32 -3.96
N LYS A 98 -11.38 -4.84 -3.44
CA LYS A 98 -12.67 -5.52 -3.57
C LYS A 98 -13.19 -5.55 -5.00
N VAL A 99 -13.11 -4.44 -5.71
CA VAL A 99 -13.57 -4.37 -7.11
C VAL A 99 -12.69 -5.22 -8.00
N LEU A 100 -11.37 -5.08 -7.91
CA LEU A 100 -10.42 -5.83 -8.74
C LEU A 100 -10.50 -7.34 -8.44
N GLY A 101 -10.57 -7.72 -7.16
CA GLY A 101 -10.74 -9.13 -6.76
C GLY A 101 -12.02 -9.75 -7.32
N GLN A 102 -13.14 -9.01 -7.33
CA GLN A 102 -14.40 -9.50 -7.91
C GLN A 102 -14.32 -9.61 -9.43
N ARG A 103 -13.87 -8.55 -10.11
CA ARG A 103 -13.84 -8.48 -11.58
C ARG A 103 -12.90 -9.51 -12.18
N LEU A 104 -11.76 -9.77 -11.52
CA LEU A 104 -10.79 -10.77 -11.94
C LEU A 104 -11.07 -12.15 -11.37
N ASN A 105 -12.12 -12.31 -10.57
CA ASN A 105 -12.48 -13.55 -9.88
C ASN A 105 -11.28 -14.19 -9.15
N THR A 106 -10.57 -13.38 -8.37
CA THR A 106 -9.31 -13.78 -7.71
C THR A 106 -9.17 -13.20 -6.32
N ASP A 107 -8.36 -13.85 -5.48
CA ASP A 107 -8.06 -13.33 -4.14
C ASP A 107 -7.35 -11.97 -4.24
N SER A 108 -7.69 -11.06 -3.34
CA SER A 108 -7.03 -9.77 -3.19
C SER A 108 -6.88 -9.43 -1.72
N LEU A 109 -5.89 -8.62 -1.37
CA LEU A 109 -5.67 -8.22 0.01
C LEU A 109 -5.06 -6.82 0.05
N TYR A 110 -5.12 -6.17 1.21
CA TYR A 110 -4.29 -5.01 1.45
C TYR A 110 -3.59 -5.12 2.79
N ILE A 111 -2.46 -4.44 2.87
CA ILE A 111 -1.73 -4.27 4.12
C ILE A 111 -1.47 -2.80 4.41
N SER A 112 -1.23 -2.50 5.67
CA SER A 112 -0.60 -1.26 6.08
C SER A 112 0.45 -1.54 7.14
N CYS A 113 1.53 -0.76 7.14
CA CYS A 113 2.47 -0.73 8.25
C CYS A 113 2.97 0.70 8.42
N ILE A 114 2.46 1.36 9.45
CA ILE A 114 2.84 2.70 9.88
C ILE A 114 3.40 2.55 11.30
N PRO A 115 4.67 2.94 11.54
CA PRO A 115 5.29 2.87 12.86
C PRO A 115 4.47 3.59 13.93
N SER A 116 4.72 3.22 15.19
CA SER A 116 4.08 3.90 16.33
C SER A 116 4.41 5.39 16.32
N CYS A 117 3.39 6.23 16.50
CA CYS A 117 3.56 7.64 16.82
C CYS A 117 4.09 7.76 18.27
N PRO A 118 5.25 8.41 18.49
CA PRO A 118 5.71 8.73 19.83
C PRO A 118 4.77 9.73 20.52
N PRO A 119 4.54 9.63 21.84
CA PRO A 119 3.74 10.61 22.56
C PRO A 119 4.32 12.03 22.39
N GLY A 120 3.47 12.99 22.01
CA GLY A 120 3.83 14.41 21.90
C GLY A 120 4.38 14.85 20.53
N ASP A 121 4.47 13.94 19.55
CA ASP A 121 4.78 14.32 18.17
C ASP A 121 3.48 14.61 17.40
N GLU A 122 3.13 15.89 17.30
CA GLU A 122 1.92 16.36 16.60
C GLU A 122 1.98 16.16 15.07
N ARG A 123 3.17 15.90 14.51
CA ARG A 123 3.36 15.68 13.06
C ARG A 123 3.36 14.21 12.68
N ALA A 124 3.71 13.33 13.61
CA ALA A 124 3.80 11.91 13.35
C ALA A 124 2.44 11.30 13.00
N ARG A 125 2.43 10.52 11.92
CA ARG A 125 1.27 9.71 11.54
C ARG A 125 0.88 8.78 12.66
N LEU A 126 -0.43 8.63 12.84
CA LEU A 126 -1.00 7.60 13.68
C LEU A 126 -0.56 6.21 13.21
N GLY A 127 0.03 5.44 14.12
CA GLY A 127 0.52 4.09 13.83
C GLY A 127 -0.60 3.14 13.43
N ALA A 128 -0.31 2.23 12.51
CA ALA A 128 -1.30 1.29 11.99
C ALA A 128 -0.62 0.03 11.45
N ARG A 129 -1.18 -1.13 11.76
CA ARG A 129 -0.84 -2.40 11.14
C ARG A 129 -2.13 -3.09 10.74
N GLN A 130 -2.30 -3.37 9.45
CA GLN A 130 -3.51 -3.97 8.92
C GLN A 130 -3.14 -5.10 7.98
N PHE A 131 -3.91 -6.18 8.04
CA PHE A 131 -3.91 -7.27 7.09
C PHE A 131 -5.36 -7.65 6.81
N VAL A 132 -5.82 -7.40 5.59
CA VAL A 132 -7.23 -7.59 5.23
C VAL A 132 -7.31 -8.35 3.91
N VAL A 133 -8.04 -9.45 3.93
CA VAL A 133 -8.16 -10.37 2.79
C VAL A 133 -9.58 -10.36 2.25
N HIS A 134 -9.67 -10.36 0.94
CA HIS A 134 -10.89 -10.47 0.17
C HIS A 134 -10.84 -11.70 -0.74
N ARG A 135 -12.02 -12.29 -0.97
CA ARG A 135 -12.24 -13.35 -1.94
C ARG A 135 -13.44 -13.00 -2.82
N PRO A 136 -13.41 -13.28 -4.13
CA PRO A 136 -14.57 -13.08 -4.98
C PRO A 136 -15.80 -13.74 -4.39
N ASP A 137 -16.91 -13.02 -4.45
CA ASP A 137 -18.20 -13.60 -4.15
C ASP A 137 -18.55 -14.62 -5.23
N PRO A 138 -18.93 -15.86 -4.88
CA PRO A 138 -19.40 -16.84 -5.87
C PRO A 138 -20.69 -16.41 -6.57
N ASP A 139 -21.45 -15.46 -6.02
CA ASP A 139 -22.59 -14.86 -6.70
C ASP A 139 -22.12 -13.93 -7.84
N PRO A 140 -22.39 -14.25 -9.12
CA PRO A 140 -21.95 -13.44 -10.25
C PRO A 140 -22.64 -12.06 -10.32
N SER A 141 -23.72 -11.84 -9.55
CA SER A 141 -24.38 -10.54 -9.42
C SER A 141 -23.73 -9.62 -8.38
N ALA A 142 -22.80 -10.13 -7.57
CA ALA A 142 -22.10 -9.33 -6.60
C ALA A 142 -21.15 -8.33 -7.29
N GLY A 143 -21.29 -7.05 -6.94
CA GLY A 143 -20.42 -5.99 -7.47
C GLY A 143 -19.04 -5.91 -6.80
N LEU A 144 -18.82 -6.61 -5.69
CA LEU A 144 -17.61 -6.51 -4.86
C LEU A 144 -17.24 -7.85 -4.22
N ALA A 145 -15.93 -8.08 -4.06
CA ALA A 145 -15.41 -9.23 -3.34
C ALA A 145 -15.76 -9.12 -1.84
N LYS A 146 -15.98 -10.28 -1.22
CA LYS A 146 -16.27 -10.40 0.22
C LYS A 146 -14.98 -10.26 1.01
N THR A 147 -14.99 -9.43 2.05
CA THR A 147 -13.94 -9.44 3.07
C THR A 147 -14.07 -10.72 3.90
N ILE A 148 -13.07 -11.59 3.84
CA ILE A 148 -13.08 -12.87 4.57
C ILE A 148 -12.30 -12.79 5.88
N ARG A 149 -11.32 -11.88 5.97
CA ARG A 149 -10.50 -11.72 7.17
C ARG A 149 -10.05 -10.28 7.34
N VAL A 150 -10.13 -9.78 8.57
CA VAL A 150 -9.63 -8.47 8.99
C VAL A 150 -8.78 -8.66 10.24
N ILE A 151 -7.57 -8.12 10.22
CA ILE A 151 -6.70 -7.97 11.40
C ILE A 151 -6.21 -6.53 11.39
N GLU A 152 -6.55 -5.76 12.42
CA GLU A 152 -6.26 -4.33 12.49
C GLU A 152 -5.74 -3.96 13.87
N LEU A 153 -4.61 -3.27 13.88
CA LEU A 153 -4.01 -2.68 15.05
C LEU A 153 -3.76 -1.22 14.73
N THR A 154 -4.60 -0.33 15.24
CA THR A 154 -4.57 1.10 14.94
C THR A 154 -4.26 1.91 16.20
N GLN A 155 -3.51 2.98 16.03
CA GLN A 155 -3.19 3.93 17.07
C GLN A 155 -4.04 5.17 16.82
N ASP A 156 -4.79 5.59 17.83
CA ASP A 156 -5.31 6.96 17.90
C ASP A 156 -4.65 7.60 19.13
N SER A 157 -5.39 7.78 20.23
CA SER A 157 -4.77 8.07 21.54
C SER A 157 -4.02 6.88 22.15
N ARG A 158 -4.43 5.65 21.81
CA ARG A 158 -3.83 4.38 22.26
C ARG A 158 -3.98 3.32 21.17
N TRP A 159 -3.22 2.24 21.29
CA TRP A 159 -3.40 1.06 20.45
C TRP A 159 -4.77 0.41 20.67
N THR A 160 -5.47 0.12 19.59
CA THR A 160 -6.72 -0.63 19.56
C THR A 160 -6.54 -1.80 18.60
N PHE A 161 -6.94 -2.98 19.02
CA PHE A 161 -6.85 -4.21 18.23
C PHE A 161 -8.25 -4.70 17.88
N HIS A 162 -8.48 -4.99 16.61
CA HIS A 162 -9.75 -5.46 16.06
C HIS A 162 -9.49 -6.59 15.07
N THR A 163 -10.36 -7.60 15.09
CA THR A 163 -10.36 -8.68 14.09
C THR A 163 -11.78 -9.06 13.70
N SER A 164 -11.98 -9.49 12.47
CA SER A 164 -13.27 -9.97 11.95
C SER A 164 -13.07 -11.10 10.93
N GLY A 165 -14.03 -12.00 10.81
CA GLY A 165 -13.93 -13.22 10.01
C GLY A 165 -13.17 -14.36 10.70
N ASP A 166 -13.19 -15.55 10.12
CA ASP A 166 -12.53 -16.73 10.68
C ASP A 166 -11.00 -16.63 10.55
N PRO A 167 -10.23 -16.93 11.60
CA PRO A 167 -8.77 -16.95 11.53
C PRO A 167 -8.27 -17.87 10.41
N LEU A 168 -7.26 -17.38 9.67
CA LEU A 168 -6.56 -18.16 8.66
C LEU A 168 -5.60 -19.16 9.31
N PRO A 169 -5.27 -20.30 8.66
CA PRO A 169 -4.55 -21.41 9.29
C PRO A 169 -3.13 -21.09 9.80
N PHE A 170 -2.52 -20.03 9.28
CA PHE A 170 -1.16 -19.61 9.61
C PHE A 170 -1.12 -18.52 10.69
N GLU A 171 -2.27 -18.02 11.15
CA GLU A 171 -2.31 -16.95 12.14
C GLU A 171 -1.85 -17.43 13.52
N ASP A 172 -0.99 -16.65 14.19
CA ASP A 172 -0.71 -16.79 15.62
C ASP A 172 -1.85 -16.13 16.42
N VAL A 173 -2.95 -16.88 16.54
CA VAL A 173 -4.15 -16.45 17.28
C VAL A 173 -3.89 -16.34 18.79
N ALA A 174 -2.86 -17.03 19.33
CA ALA A 174 -2.54 -16.94 20.74
C ALA A 174 -2.09 -15.52 21.13
N ALA A 175 -1.30 -14.87 20.26
CA ALA A 175 -0.85 -13.49 20.45
C ALA A 175 -2.00 -12.47 20.58
N TYR A 176 -3.18 -12.75 20.02
CA TYR A 176 -4.33 -11.83 20.02
C TYR A 176 -4.89 -11.54 21.42
N THR A 177 -4.52 -12.36 22.39
CA THR A 177 -4.94 -12.22 23.79
C THR A 177 -3.88 -11.54 24.67
N ASN A 178 -2.71 -11.18 24.11
CA ASN A 178 -1.62 -10.56 24.85
C ASN A 178 -2.09 -9.34 25.66
N ARG A 179 -1.53 -9.18 26.87
CA ARG A 179 -1.88 -8.09 27.79
C ARG A 179 -1.59 -6.72 27.17
N ARG A 180 -0.47 -6.58 26.47
CA ARG A 180 -0.08 -5.37 25.76
C ARG A 180 -0.67 -5.42 24.34
N ILE A 181 -1.55 -4.47 24.03
CA ILE A 181 -2.29 -4.43 22.75
C ILE A 181 -1.34 -4.34 21.55
N ALA A 182 -0.23 -3.59 21.69
CA ALA A 182 0.78 -3.45 20.63
C ALA A 182 1.45 -4.77 20.22
N ASP A 183 1.39 -5.78 21.10
CA ASP A 183 2.01 -7.10 20.92
C ASP A 183 0.98 -8.14 20.41
N ARG A 184 -0.25 -7.71 20.12
CA ARG A 184 -1.30 -8.58 19.54
C ARG A 184 -1.15 -8.73 18.04
N PHE A 185 -0.42 -7.86 17.37
CA PHE A 185 -0.15 -8.00 15.94
C PHE A 185 1.16 -7.30 15.58
N THR A 186 2.28 -8.02 15.68
CA THR A 186 3.63 -7.46 15.50
C THR A 186 3.97 -7.21 14.01
N PRO A 187 4.99 -6.39 13.69
CA PRO A 187 5.49 -6.27 12.32
C PRO A 187 5.96 -7.62 11.75
N GLU A 188 6.57 -8.47 12.57
CA GLU A 188 6.98 -9.83 12.21
C GLU A 188 5.76 -10.69 11.82
N MET A 189 4.68 -10.66 12.62
CA MET A 189 3.44 -11.38 12.27
C MET A 189 2.86 -10.89 10.94
N LEU A 190 2.88 -9.58 10.67
CA LEU A 190 2.42 -9.05 9.39
C LEU A 190 3.26 -9.58 8.22
N ALA A 191 4.60 -9.62 8.37
CA ALA A 191 5.49 -10.18 7.37
C ALA A 191 5.22 -11.68 7.14
N ASP A 192 5.08 -12.46 8.23
CA ASP A 192 4.78 -13.90 8.17
C ASP A 192 3.43 -14.17 7.49
N TYR A 193 2.42 -13.34 7.77
CA TYR A 193 1.08 -13.46 7.18
C TYR A 193 1.09 -13.11 5.69
N CYS A 194 1.91 -12.14 5.27
CA CYS A 194 2.16 -11.87 3.86
C CYS A 194 2.87 -13.05 3.18
N ALA A 195 3.88 -13.61 3.83
CA ALA A 195 4.64 -14.75 3.31
C ALA A 195 3.76 -15.98 3.08
N ALA A 196 2.73 -16.20 3.90
CA ALA A 196 1.75 -17.26 3.69
C ALA A 196 0.93 -17.12 2.39
N TYR A 197 0.84 -15.91 1.81
CA TYR A 197 0.27 -15.66 0.48
C TYR A 197 1.33 -15.60 -0.62
N GLY A 198 2.60 -15.85 -0.29
CA GLY A 198 3.74 -15.71 -1.20
C GLY A 198 4.15 -14.25 -1.46
N LEU A 199 3.81 -13.34 -0.54
CA LEU A 199 4.16 -11.91 -0.63
C LEU A 199 5.31 -11.58 0.32
N ARG A 200 6.24 -10.74 -0.12
CA ARG A 200 7.34 -10.22 0.72
C ARG A 200 7.49 -8.71 0.57
N PRO A 201 6.46 -7.92 0.91
CA PRO A 201 6.40 -6.49 0.59
C PRO A 201 7.45 -5.63 1.30
N PHE A 202 8.15 -6.18 2.30
CA PHE A 202 9.19 -5.50 3.05
C PHE A 202 10.61 -5.83 2.55
N ASP A 203 10.74 -6.72 1.56
CA ASP A 203 12.00 -6.98 0.88
C ASP A 203 12.14 -5.97 -0.28
N ASP A 204 13.30 -5.32 -0.38
CA ASP A 204 13.53 -4.25 -1.37
C ASP A 204 13.46 -4.74 -2.83
N ASP A 205 13.71 -6.04 -3.07
CA ASP A 205 13.68 -6.68 -4.39
C ASP A 205 12.30 -7.23 -4.79
N PHE A 206 11.28 -7.09 -3.94
CA PHE A 206 9.98 -7.73 -4.15
C PHE A 206 9.13 -7.06 -5.25
N PHE A 207 9.48 -5.85 -5.69
CA PHE A 207 8.72 -5.09 -6.68
C PHE A 207 9.52 -4.83 -7.97
N PRO A 208 9.95 -5.88 -8.71
CA PRO A 208 10.81 -5.73 -9.88
C PRO A 208 10.09 -5.18 -11.12
N GLY A 209 8.75 -5.14 -11.12
CA GLY A 209 7.96 -4.76 -12.29
C GLY A 209 7.52 -5.96 -13.15
N PRO A 210 6.97 -5.72 -14.35
CA PRO A 210 6.77 -4.41 -14.98
C PRO A 210 5.78 -3.53 -14.22
N SER A 211 5.79 -2.22 -14.52
CA SER A 211 4.92 -1.24 -13.86
C SER A 211 3.99 -0.56 -14.86
N TYR A 212 2.79 -0.19 -14.42
CA TYR A 212 1.78 0.50 -15.22
C TYR A 212 1.22 1.67 -14.42
N VAL A 213 1.26 2.86 -15.01
CA VAL A 213 0.65 4.06 -14.44
C VAL A 213 -0.61 4.37 -15.23
N ILE A 214 -1.75 4.36 -14.54
CA ILE A 214 -3.01 4.89 -15.06
C ILE A 214 -3.14 6.32 -14.55
N GLU A 215 -3.30 7.28 -15.47
CA GLU A 215 -3.51 8.68 -15.16
C GLU A 215 -4.86 9.14 -15.72
N ARG A 216 -5.70 9.66 -14.84
CA ARG A 216 -7.03 10.15 -15.19
C ARG A 216 -7.04 11.64 -15.45
N GLU A 217 -7.89 12.06 -16.39
CA GLU A 217 -8.14 13.47 -16.63
C GLU A 217 -8.85 14.09 -15.43
N GLN A 218 -8.20 15.06 -14.77
CA GLN A 218 -8.82 15.78 -13.68
C GLN A 218 -9.83 16.81 -14.21
N THR A 219 -11.11 16.60 -13.94
CA THR A 219 -12.11 17.67 -14.07
C THR A 219 -12.21 18.41 -12.72
N ILE A 220 -11.28 19.34 -12.46
CA ILE A 220 -11.32 20.14 -11.24
C ILE A 220 -12.48 21.14 -11.35
N SER A 221 -13.48 21.02 -10.49
CA SER A 221 -14.49 22.07 -10.37
C SER A 221 -13.83 23.39 -9.96
N PRO A 222 -14.09 24.51 -10.63
CA PRO A 222 -13.56 25.82 -10.24
C PRO A 222 -13.94 26.26 -8.82
N LEU A 223 -14.96 25.62 -8.22
CA LEU A 223 -15.46 25.89 -6.88
C LEU A 223 -14.82 24.98 -5.80
N ALA A 224 -14.05 23.97 -6.21
CA ALA A 224 -13.39 23.08 -5.26
C ALA A 224 -12.24 23.82 -4.55
N ARG A 225 -12.33 23.94 -3.23
CA ARG A 225 -11.17 24.32 -2.40
C ARG A 225 -10.21 23.13 -2.34
N VAL A 226 -9.39 22.96 -3.37
CA VAL A 226 -8.38 21.92 -3.42
C VAL A 226 -7.17 22.41 -2.65
N ARG A 227 -6.73 21.64 -1.64
CA ARG A 227 -5.40 21.88 -1.05
C ARG A 227 -4.35 21.69 -2.14
N PRO A 228 -3.28 22.50 -2.18
CA PRO A 228 -2.25 22.33 -3.19
C PRO A 228 -1.69 20.90 -3.11
N SER A 229 -1.46 20.32 -4.28
CA SER A 229 -0.81 19.02 -4.43
C SER A 229 0.61 19.08 -3.86
N GLU A 230 1.13 17.95 -3.38
CA GLU A 230 2.43 17.86 -2.70
C GLU A 230 3.40 16.95 -3.45
N THR A 231 4.70 17.25 -3.41
CA THR A 231 5.73 16.26 -3.70
C THR A 231 5.82 15.22 -2.57
N PHE A 232 6.48 14.09 -2.79
CA PHE A 232 6.82 13.14 -1.73
C PHE A 232 7.54 13.83 -0.58
N ALA A 233 8.55 14.66 -0.88
CA ALA A 233 9.30 15.38 0.14
C ALA A 233 8.41 16.30 1.01
N GLN A 234 7.45 17.00 0.39
CA GLN A 234 6.50 17.85 1.10
C GLN A 234 5.55 17.02 1.98
N ALA A 235 4.98 15.94 1.44
CA ALA A 235 4.10 15.06 2.18
C ALA A 235 4.83 14.38 3.36
N GLN A 236 6.06 13.91 3.14
CA GLN A 236 6.91 13.29 4.15
C GLN A 236 7.23 14.27 5.29
N ALA A 237 7.66 15.49 4.96
CA ALA A 237 7.93 16.53 5.95
C ALA A 237 6.70 16.88 6.78
N ARG A 238 5.51 16.96 6.14
CA ARG A 238 4.24 17.22 6.83
C ARG A 238 3.83 16.09 7.76
N LEU A 239 4.07 14.84 7.34
CA LEU A 239 3.65 13.62 8.04
C LEU A 239 4.71 13.09 9.02
N GLY A 240 5.82 13.81 9.22
CA GLY A 240 6.92 13.38 10.08
C GLY A 240 7.59 12.08 9.62
N ILE A 241 7.54 11.79 8.31
CA ILE A 241 8.14 10.58 7.73
C ILE A 241 9.61 10.85 7.48
N VAL A 242 10.46 9.97 7.98
CA VAL A 242 11.90 9.97 7.71
C VAL A 242 12.22 8.69 6.93
N PRO A 243 12.35 8.77 5.59
CA PRO A 243 12.80 7.65 4.78
C PRO A 243 14.17 7.15 5.24
N ARG A 244 14.42 5.86 5.07
CA ARG A 244 15.74 5.28 5.25
C ARG A 244 16.68 5.86 4.19
N ASP A 245 17.83 6.40 4.61
CA ASP A 245 18.85 6.82 3.66
C ASP A 245 19.43 5.59 2.95
N ASP A 246 19.24 5.50 1.63
CA ASP A 246 19.89 4.51 0.76
C ASP A 246 21.36 4.86 0.48
N THR A 247 21.94 5.85 1.18
CA THR A 247 23.35 6.21 0.98
C THR A 247 24.20 5.01 1.43
N PRO A 248 24.98 4.37 0.56
CA PRO A 248 25.87 3.30 1.00
C PRO A 248 26.75 3.88 2.10
N GLN A 249 26.69 3.30 3.30
CA GLN A 249 27.64 3.62 4.35
C GLN A 249 29.02 3.38 3.75
N ARG A 250 29.77 4.46 3.50
CA ARG A 250 31.21 4.37 3.26
C ARG A 250 31.75 3.52 4.40
N THR A 251 32.16 2.30 4.08
CA THR A 251 32.82 1.40 5.03
C THR A 251 34.00 2.16 5.61
N ASP A 252 34.18 2.08 6.93
CA ASP A 252 35.22 2.82 7.66
C ASP A 252 36.67 2.53 7.18
N ASP A 253 36.85 1.61 6.24
CA ASP A 253 38.10 1.38 5.52
C ASP A 253 38.51 2.51 4.57
N GLU A 254 37.59 3.33 4.06
CA GLU A 254 37.96 4.47 3.19
C GLU A 254 38.40 5.72 3.98
N ARG A 255 38.10 5.80 5.28
CA ARG A 255 38.49 6.94 6.13
C ARG A 255 39.89 6.82 6.74
N ARG A 256 40.62 5.73 6.46
CA ARG A 256 42.00 5.52 6.95
C ARG A 256 43.08 5.76 5.90
N GLN A 257 42.74 6.28 4.72
CA GLN A 257 43.71 6.57 3.65
C GLN A 257 43.81 8.06 3.25
N GLU A 258 43.33 8.99 4.07
CA GLU A 258 43.60 10.42 3.92
C GLU A 258 44.40 10.99 5.10
#